data_AF-A0A396I0M9-F1
#
_entry.id   AF-A0A396I0M9-F1
#
_cell.length_a   1.000
_cell.length_b   1.000
_cell.length_c   1.000
_cell.angle_alpha   90.00
_cell.angle_beta   90.00
_cell.angle_gamma   90.00
#
_symmetry.space_group_name_H-M   'P 1'
#
loop_
_entity.id
_entity.type
_entity.pdbx_description
1 polymer ?
#
loop_
_entity_poly.entity_id
_entity_poly.type
_entity_poly.pdbx_seq_one_letter_code
_entity_poly.pdbx_strand_id
1 'polypeptide(L)'
;MNKNNLEDIVLGKPAPLVSTFRLRYHSILNLMSRADGQFSAEHLISNSFHQFQYEKTLPEMKKRVSMLEQKLALLDAAEKAEVSEYHKLKLKLAELQRKMSKKIRPDNILPFLCPGRLIKVRERGTDWGWGVVVDVVQEPVDDYIVDTLLHCSPGSNENSLQLKPCPPFPGEKGEMHVVPVQLTLIYALSQVKISLPHDIRPLKARQDILLGVQEICDRFPQGLPTINPAQDNVLKDSEIVELVKEMENLEKKLLDHPMHKIQDVEKNNITHFQRKADLNHEIQQLKEKMQYSQLQKFREELKNRSQVLKELGHIDADSVVQLKGKAACLIDMDDVLLVTELLFNGTFNHLDHHQVTALASCFMPIDKSSKKIQPTSLLERPLQQLQDSARRIAEIECKYRLRVNVNKYVKSTERPVIMDAIHSWSKGSSFADVTQMTDIFEGSIITAARRLVGFLNQLRAGAEAVGENDLAKKFTAASESIRRGIIFTDSLYL
;
A
#
# COMPACT_ATOMS: atom_id res chain seq x y z
N MET A 1 19.17 -11.36 -2.58
CA MET A 1 19.56 -10.47 -1.45
C MET A 1 20.86 -9.80 -1.84
N ASN A 2 20.94 -8.47 -1.84
CA ASN A 2 22.16 -7.75 -2.26
C ASN A 2 23.30 -7.93 -1.24
N LYS A 3 24.55 -7.95 -1.71
CA LYS A 3 25.76 -8.10 -0.88
C LYS A 3 25.79 -7.12 0.31
N ASN A 4 25.37 -5.88 0.09
CA ASN A 4 25.29 -4.85 1.14
C ASN A 4 24.29 -5.21 2.26
N ASN A 5 23.18 -5.90 1.95
CA ASN A 5 22.23 -6.32 2.98
C ASN A 5 22.78 -7.46 3.86
N LEU A 6 23.61 -8.34 3.28
CA LEU A 6 24.28 -9.40 4.03
C LEU A 6 25.35 -8.82 4.97
N GLU A 7 26.12 -7.85 4.49
CA GLU A 7 27.07 -7.11 5.32
C GLU A 7 26.35 -6.37 6.46
N ASP A 8 25.21 -5.71 6.21
CA ASP A 8 24.41 -5.05 7.24
C ASP A 8 23.78 -6.05 8.24
N ILE A 9 23.41 -7.26 7.83
CA ILE A 9 22.87 -8.27 8.76
C ILE A 9 23.97 -8.82 9.67
N VAL A 10 25.17 -9.06 9.13
CA VAL A 10 26.27 -9.72 9.85
C VAL A 10 27.11 -8.75 10.68
N LEU A 11 27.39 -7.57 10.12
CA LEU A 11 28.29 -6.57 10.71
C LEU A 11 27.58 -5.25 11.05
N GLY A 12 26.30 -5.12 10.70
CA GLY A 12 25.55 -3.89 10.94
C GLY A 12 25.29 -3.63 12.41
N LYS A 13 24.91 -2.38 12.68
CA LYS A 13 24.59 -1.95 14.04
C LYS A 13 23.24 -2.53 14.48
N PRO A 14 23.05 -2.79 15.78
CA PRO A 14 21.74 -3.16 16.30
C PRO A 14 20.67 -2.16 15.88
N ALA A 15 19.52 -2.66 15.44
CA ALA A 15 18.40 -1.82 15.06
C ALA A 15 17.96 -0.97 16.28
N PRO A 16 17.72 0.34 16.09
CA PRO A 16 17.24 1.17 17.19
C PRO A 16 15.85 0.71 17.63
N LEU A 17 15.57 0.81 18.92
CA LEU A 17 14.21 0.61 19.43
C LEU A 17 13.33 1.74 18.90
N VAL A 18 12.38 1.46 18.00
CA VAL A 18 11.44 2.45 17.45
C VAL A 18 10.05 2.22 18.00
N SER A 19 9.41 3.28 18.49
CA SER A 19 8.06 3.18 19.02
C SER A 19 7.04 2.85 17.92
N THR A 20 6.19 1.85 18.18
CA THR A 20 5.04 1.47 17.33
C THR A 20 3.71 1.94 17.93
N PHE A 21 3.74 2.97 18.77
CA PHE A 21 2.56 3.50 19.44
C PHE A 21 1.43 3.82 18.45
N ARG A 22 0.22 3.33 18.75
CA ARG A 22 -0.99 3.52 17.95
C ARG A 22 -2.18 3.71 18.88
N LEU A 23 -3.14 4.55 18.47
CA LEU A 23 -4.40 4.70 19.19
C LEU A 23 -5.31 3.50 18.88
N ARG A 24 -5.71 2.78 19.93
CA ARG A 24 -6.68 1.67 19.84
C ARG A 24 -7.99 2.09 20.50
N TYR A 25 -9.13 1.57 20.02
CA TYR A 25 -10.44 1.89 20.61
C TYR A 25 -10.52 1.51 22.08
N HIS A 26 -9.97 0.34 22.46
CA HIS A 26 -9.86 -0.08 23.85
C HIS A 26 -9.13 0.97 24.72
N SER A 27 -8.01 1.51 24.22
CA SER A 27 -7.25 2.54 24.93
C SER A 27 -8.02 3.86 25.05
N ILE A 28 -8.71 4.29 23.99
CA ILE A 28 -9.50 5.52 23.98
C ILE A 28 -10.65 5.42 24.99
N LEU A 29 -11.40 4.32 24.98
CA LEU A 29 -12.53 4.10 25.88
C LEU A 29 -12.08 4.02 27.35
N ASN A 30 -10.99 3.33 27.63
CA ASN A 30 -10.45 3.26 28.99
C ASN A 30 -9.94 4.62 29.50
N LEU A 31 -9.42 5.48 28.63
CA LEU A 31 -9.05 6.85 29.00
C LEU A 31 -10.28 7.70 29.29
N MET A 32 -11.32 7.58 28.45
CA MET A 32 -12.60 8.29 28.65
C MET A 32 -13.37 7.81 29.89
N SER A 33 -13.23 6.53 30.26
CA SER A 33 -13.94 5.94 31.40
C SER A 33 -13.35 6.31 32.76
N ARG A 34 -12.12 6.84 32.82
CA ARG A 34 -11.48 7.23 34.09
C ARG A 34 -12.01 8.61 34.51
N ALA A 35 -12.76 8.64 35.61
CA ALA A 35 -13.52 9.79 36.10
C ALA A 35 -12.67 11.02 36.48
N ASP A 36 -11.35 10.89 36.65
CA ASP A 36 -10.54 11.93 37.29
C ASP A 36 -10.03 13.04 36.36
N GLY A 37 -10.21 12.93 35.03
CA GLY A 37 -9.74 13.97 34.08
C GLY A 37 -8.21 14.21 34.06
N GLN A 38 -7.44 13.55 34.94
CA GLN A 38 -6.00 13.72 35.10
C GLN A 38 -5.18 13.13 33.94
N PHE A 39 -5.77 12.22 33.16
CA PHE A 39 -5.10 11.58 32.02
C PHE A 39 -5.97 11.71 30.77
N SER A 40 -5.91 12.87 30.13
CA SER A 40 -6.48 13.04 28.79
C SER A 40 -5.70 12.19 27.78
N ALA A 41 -6.37 11.80 26.68
CA ALA A 41 -5.68 11.14 25.57
C ALA A 41 -4.52 12.00 25.03
N GLU A 42 -4.64 13.34 25.09
CA GLU A 42 -3.56 14.25 24.72
C GLU A 42 -2.33 14.10 25.61
N HIS A 43 -2.52 13.98 26.93
CA HIS A 43 -1.42 13.76 27.87
C HIS A 43 -0.68 12.44 27.61
N LEU A 44 -1.41 11.37 27.25
CA LEU A 44 -0.80 10.11 26.86
C LEU A 44 0.02 10.27 25.59
N ILE A 45 -0.54 10.91 24.55
CA ILE A 45 0.15 11.12 23.28
C ILE A 45 1.41 11.97 23.49
N SER A 46 1.34 13.05 24.28
CA SER A 46 2.48 13.92 24.55
C SER A 46 3.61 13.20 25.28
N ASN A 47 3.28 12.28 26.19
CA ASN A 47 4.25 11.50 26.96
C ASN A 47 4.59 10.15 26.31
N SER A 48 4.14 9.91 25.08
CA SER A 48 4.44 8.66 24.37
C SER A 48 5.92 8.60 23.95
N PHE A 49 6.52 7.40 23.99
CA PHE A 49 7.89 7.20 23.50
C PHE A 49 8.04 7.60 22.03
N HIS A 50 6.99 7.44 21.23
CA HIS A 50 6.94 7.89 19.84
C HIS A 50 7.12 9.42 19.72
N GLN A 51 6.42 10.19 20.56
CA GLN A 51 6.54 11.64 20.60
C GLN A 51 7.95 12.06 21.05
N PHE A 52 8.49 11.43 22.10
CA PHE A 52 9.85 11.68 22.56
C PHE A 52 10.91 11.46 21.45
N GLN A 53 10.80 10.37 20.69
CA GLN A 53 11.71 10.08 19.56
C GLN A 53 11.61 11.12 18.45
N TYR A 54 10.39 11.57 18.13
CA TYR A 54 10.18 12.64 17.17
C TYR A 54 10.79 13.97 17.63
N GLU A 55 10.56 14.36 18.88
CA GLU A 55 11.12 15.60 19.45
C GLU A 55 12.64 15.58 19.52
N LYS A 56 13.23 14.44 19.86
CA LYS A 56 14.70 14.26 19.90
C LYS A 56 15.35 14.41 18.51
N THR A 57 14.67 13.98 17.45
CA THR A 57 15.20 14.06 16.07
C THR A 57 14.94 15.41 15.40
N LEU A 58 14.02 16.21 15.94
CA LEU A 58 13.61 17.49 15.37
C LEU A 58 14.76 18.52 15.24
N PRO A 59 15.65 18.72 16.24
CA PRO A 59 16.78 19.65 16.11
C PRO A 59 17.77 19.23 15.01
N GLU A 60 18.03 17.94 14.88
CA GLU A 60 18.92 17.39 13.86
C GLU A 60 18.34 17.60 12.45
N MET A 61 17.05 17.32 12.26
CA MET A 61 16.34 17.61 11.01
C MET A 61 16.36 19.11 10.67
N LYS A 62 16.12 19.99 11.65
CA LYS A 62 16.22 21.45 11.48
C LYS A 62 17.60 21.88 11.01
N LYS A 63 18.66 21.38 11.66
CA LYS A 63 20.06 21.67 11.29
C LYS A 63 20.35 21.17 9.88
N ARG A 64 19.88 19.97 9.52
CA ARG A 64 20.05 19.41 8.18
C ARG A 64 19.37 20.26 7.11
N VAL A 65 18.12 20.67 7.33
CA VAL A 65 17.39 21.58 6.43
C VAL A 65 18.17 22.88 6.22
N SER A 66 18.63 23.51 7.30
CA SER A 66 19.41 24.76 7.21
C SER A 66 20.70 24.59 6.39
N MET A 67 21.44 23.50 6.59
CA MET A 67 22.64 23.22 5.79
C MET A 67 22.33 23.00 4.30
N LEU A 68 21.23 22.31 3.98
CA LEU A 68 20.82 22.07 2.60
C LEU A 68 20.36 23.37 1.93
N GLU A 69 19.63 24.22 2.65
CA GLU A 69 19.21 25.54 2.18
C GLU A 69 20.41 26.46 1.91
N GLN A 70 21.45 26.43 2.75
CA GLN A 70 22.70 27.15 2.50
C GLN A 70 23.40 26.64 1.23
N LYS A 71 23.48 25.33 1.04
CA LYS A 71 24.04 24.74 -0.19
C LYS A 71 23.24 25.14 -1.42
N LEU A 72 21.92 25.17 -1.32
CA LEU A 72 21.04 25.60 -2.39
C LEU A 72 21.28 27.07 -2.76
N ALA A 73 21.40 27.95 -1.76
CA ALA A 73 21.67 29.37 -1.98
C ALA A 73 23.02 29.62 -2.68
N LEU A 74 24.05 28.82 -2.37
CA LEU A 74 25.34 28.88 -3.07
C LEU A 74 25.23 28.47 -4.55
N LEU A 75 24.43 27.46 -4.86
CA LEU A 75 24.15 27.04 -6.24
C LEU A 75 23.32 28.09 -6.98
N ASP A 76 22.34 28.70 -6.31
CA ASP A 76 21.52 29.78 -6.89
C ASP A 76 22.35 31.01 -7.25
N ALA A 77 23.34 31.38 -6.43
CA ALA A 77 24.22 32.52 -6.68
C ALA A 77 25.17 32.32 -7.88
N ALA A 78 25.46 31.07 -8.25
CA ALA A 78 26.33 30.73 -9.39
C ALA A 78 25.58 30.62 -10.73
N GLU A 79 24.24 30.72 -10.71
CA GLU A 79 23.39 30.42 -11.85
C GLU A 79 23.13 31.66 -12.73
N LYS A 80 23.34 31.53 -14.05
CA LYS A 80 22.97 32.55 -15.02
C LYS A 80 21.45 32.51 -15.27
N ALA A 81 20.80 33.68 -15.32
CA ALA A 81 19.33 33.81 -15.44
C ALA A 81 18.74 33.04 -16.65
N GLU A 82 19.43 33.09 -17.81
CA GLU A 82 19.03 32.40 -19.04
C GLU A 82 19.00 30.87 -18.90
N VAL A 83 19.87 30.33 -18.05
CA VAL A 83 19.94 28.88 -17.80
C VAL A 83 18.80 28.45 -16.86
N SER A 84 18.46 29.31 -15.89
CA SER A 84 17.31 29.13 -15.00
C SER A 84 15.99 29.08 -15.77
N GLU A 85 15.81 29.99 -16.73
CA GLU A 85 14.60 30.08 -17.54
C GLU A 85 14.41 28.85 -18.42
N TYR A 86 15.46 28.43 -19.13
CA TYR A 86 15.44 27.20 -19.93
C TYR A 86 15.08 25.96 -19.11
N HIS A 87 15.62 25.86 -17.89
CA HIS A 87 15.35 24.73 -17.03
C HIS A 87 13.93 24.75 -16.44
N LYS A 88 13.41 25.93 -16.07
CA LYS A 88 11.99 26.08 -15.65
C LYS A 88 11.04 25.62 -16.75
N LEU A 89 11.35 25.93 -18.02
CA LEU A 89 10.60 25.41 -19.16
C LEU A 89 10.68 23.87 -19.26
N LYS A 90 11.86 23.26 -19.10
CA LYS A 90 12.03 21.79 -19.05
C LYS A 90 11.25 21.14 -17.90
N LEU A 91 11.31 21.70 -16.69
CA LEU A 91 10.59 21.17 -15.52
C LEU A 91 9.07 21.25 -15.71
N LYS A 92 8.57 22.39 -16.22
CA LYS A 92 7.15 22.59 -16.50
C LYS A 92 6.65 21.61 -17.57
N LEU A 93 7.44 21.39 -18.62
CA LEU A 93 7.14 20.38 -19.64
C LEU A 93 7.09 18.96 -19.03
N ALA A 94 8.06 18.59 -18.20
CA ALA A 94 8.09 17.29 -17.53
C ALA A 94 6.95 17.09 -16.50
N GLU A 95 6.46 18.18 -15.89
CA GLU A 95 5.29 18.15 -15.02
C GLU A 95 4.00 17.95 -15.82
N LEU A 96 3.82 18.67 -16.95
CA LEU A 96 2.66 18.49 -17.83
C LEU A 96 2.64 17.08 -18.44
N GLN A 97 3.79 16.55 -18.88
CA GLN A 97 3.92 15.16 -19.34
C GLN A 97 3.48 14.15 -18.26
N ARG A 98 3.84 14.37 -16.99
CA ARG A 98 3.39 13.53 -15.86
C ARG A 98 1.90 13.69 -15.54
N LYS A 99 1.32 14.88 -15.73
CA LYS A 99 -0.13 15.09 -15.57
C LYS A 99 -0.90 14.38 -16.67
N MET A 100 -0.40 14.46 -17.91
CA MET A 100 -0.95 13.77 -19.06
C MET A 100 -0.93 12.25 -18.88
N SER A 101 0.20 11.65 -18.47
CA SER A 101 0.30 10.19 -18.29
C SER A 101 -0.65 9.64 -17.22
N LYS A 102 -1.05 10.45 -16.24
CA LYS A 102 -2.05 10.08 -15.23
C LYS A 102 -3.50 10.17 -15.72
N LYS A 103 -3.76 11.02 -16.73
CA LYS A 103 -5.12 11.25 -17.25
C LYS A 103 -5.47 10.36 -18.45
N ILE A 104 -4.46 9.78 -19.11
CA ILE A 104 -4.70 8.82 -20.19
C ILE A 104 -5.28 7.53 -19.58
N ARG A 105 -6.57 7.30 -19.83
CA ARG A 105 -7.26 6.06 -19.45
C ARG A 105 -6.85 4.91 -20.39
N PRO A 106 -6.77 3.67 -19.89
CA PRO A 106 -6.51 2.48 -20.72
C PRO A 106 -7.47 2.42 -21.93
N ASP A 107 -8.77 2.63 -21.69
CA ASP A 107 -9.83 2.59 -22.70
C ASP A 107 -9.55 3.43 -23.95
N ASN A 108 -8.82 4.55 -23.79
CA ASN A 108 -8.56 5.49 -24.87
C ASN A 108 -7.27 5.17 -25.64
N ILE A 109 -6.28 4.54 -24.99
CA ILE A 109 -4.96 4.25 -25.60
C ILE A 109 -4.92 2.86 -26.24
N LEU A 110 -5.67 1.90 -25.70
CA LEU A 110 -5.71 0.51 -26.17
C LEU A 110 -6.02 0.36 -27.67
N PRO A 111 -6.94 1.13 -28.28
CA PRO A 111 -7.21 1.02 -29.73
C PRO A 111 -5.99 1.36 -30.62
N PHE A 112 -5.01 2.10 -30.09
CA PHE A 112 -3.84 2.56 -30.84
C PHE A 112 -2.62 1.64 -30.66
N LEU A 113 -2.61 0.83 -29.59
CA LEU A 113 -1.57 -0.14 -29.24
C LEU A 113 -1.72 -1.44 -30.05
N CYS A 114 -1.74 -1.32 -31.37
CA CYS A 114 -1.73 -2.48 -32.25
C CYS A 114 -0.31 -3.02 -32.44
N PRO A 115 -0.14 -4.32 -32.71
CA PRO A 115 1.15 -4.89 -33.12
C PRO A 115 1.79 -4.09 -34.26
N GLY A 116 3.08 -3.81 -34.14
CA GLY A 116 3.87 -3.03 -35.09
C GLY A 116 3.85 -1.51 -34.88
N ARG A 117 3.03 -0.98 -33.98
CA ARG A 117 2.99 0.45 -33.65
C ARG A 117 4.31 0.89 -32.98
N LEU A 118 4.88 2.03 -33.39
CA LEU A 118 6.01 2.61 -32.65
C LEU A 118 5.51 3.44 -31.46
N ILE A 119 6.08 3.16 -30.29
CA ILE A 119 5.79 3.85 -29.03
C ILE A 119 7.07 4.34 -28.38
N LYS A 120 7.01 5.43 -27.62
CA LYS A 120 8.17 5.98 -26.92
C LYS A 120 8.05 5.69 -25.43
N VAL A 121 9.11 5.10 -24.85
CA VAL A 121 9.10 4.59 -23.48
C VAL A 121 10.07 5.36 -22.60
N ARG A 122 9.63 5.75 -21.40
CA ARG A 122 10.46 6.45 -20.43
C ARG A 122 10.27 5.87 -19.03
N GLU A 123 11.37 5.45 -18.42
CA GLU A 123 11.37 4.91 -17.05
C GLU A 123 12.24 5.78 -16.15
N ARG A 124 11.65 6.37 -15.09
CA ARG A 124 12.38 7.10 -14.02
C ARG A 124 13.38 8.17 -14.52
N GLY A 125 13.11 8.77 -15.68
CA GLY A 125 13.95 9.79 -16.31
C GLY A 125 14.91 9.27 -17.39
N THR A 126 15.03 7.95 -17.53
CA THR A 126 15.76 7.31 -18.64
C THR A 126 14.84 7.17 -19.85
N ASP A 127 15.25 7.75 -20.99
CA ASP A 127 14.57 7.61 -22.28
C ASP A 127 15.06 6.34 -22.97
N TRP A 128 14.16 5.40 -23.22
CA TRP A 128 14.47 4.15 -23.95
C TRP A 128 14.35 4.30 -25.46
N GLY A 129 13.91 5.47 -25.93
CA GLY A 129 13.67 5.71 -27.34
C GLY A 129 12.39 5.05 -27.85
N TRP A 130 12.36 4.81 -29.16
CA TRP A 130 11.23 4.21 -29.86
C TRP A 130 11.29 2.68 -29.79
N GLY A 131 10.25 2.08 -29.24
CA GLY A 131 9.99 0.65 -29.24
C GLY A 131 8.84 0.25 -30.16
N VAL A 132 8.75 -1.03 -30.49
CA VAL A 132 7.68 -1.59 -31.33
C VAL A 132 6.75 -2.42 -30.47
N VAL A 133 5.44 -2.13 -30.50
CA VAL A 133 4.42 -2.93 -29.80
C VAL A 133 4.36 -4.32 -30.43
N VAL A 134 4.47 -5.36 -29.62
CA VAL A 134 4.32 -6.76 -30.03
C VAL A 134 2.91 -7.23 -29.69
N ASP A 135 2.52 -7.10 -28.42
CA ASP A 135 1.24 -7.56 -27.91
C ASP A 135 0.80 -6.74 -26.67
N VAL A 136 -0.47 -6.82 -26.31
CA VAL A 136 -1.04 -6.17 -25.12
C VAL A 136 -1.77 -7.20 -24.28
N VAL A 137 -1.28 -7.43 -23.06
CA VAL A 137 -1.79 -8.44 -22.13
C VAL A 137 -2.53 -7.75 -20.97
N GLN A 138 -3.73 -8.22 -20.65
CA GLN A 138 -4.49 -7.76 -19.48
C GLN A 138 -4.10 -8.57 -18.24
N GLU A 139 -3.72 -7.89 -17.16
CA GLU A 139 -3.43 -8.49 -15.86
C GLU A 139 -4.68 -8.57 -14.95
N PRO A 140 -4.67 -9.41 -13.90
CA PRO A 140 -5.84 -9.69 -13.04
C PRO A 140 -6.39 -8.50 -12.23
N VAL A 141 -5.74 -7.33 -12.26
CA VAL A 141 -6.06 -6.14 -11.44
C VAL A 141 -6.55 -4.96 -12.30
N ASP A 142 -7.12 -5.23 -13.48
CA ASP A 142 -7.47 -4.22 -14.48
C ASP A 142 -6.28 -3.33 -14.91
N ASP A 143 -5.06 -3.90 -14.86
CA ASP A 143 -3.84 -3.27 -15.36
C ASP A 143 -3.43 -3.93 -16.70
N TYR A 144 -2.72 -3.20 -17.54
CA TYR A 144 -2.31 -3.67 -18.87
C TYR A 144 -0.80 -3.59 -19.02
N ILE A 145 -0.23 -4.68 -19.53
CA ILE A 145 1.18 -4.77 -19.90
C ILE A 145 1.28 -4.79 -21.42
N VAL A 146 2.16 -3.95 -21.95
CA VAL A 146 2.46 -3.89 -23.39
C VAL A 146 3.82 -4.52 -23.62
N ASP A 147 3.83 -5.69 -24.26
CA ASP A 147 5.07 -6.34 -24.68
C ASP A 147 5.68 -5.52 -25.81
N THR A 148 6.85 -4.94 -25.55
CA THR A 148 7.48 -3.95 -26.43
C THR A 148 8.88 -4.39 -26.81
N LEU A 149 9.18 -4.45 -28.10
CA LEU A 149 10.54 -4.61 -28.60
C LEU A 149 11.32 -3.30 -28.40
N LEU A 150 12.31 -3.33 -27.51
CA LEU A 150 13.17 -2.19 -27.18
C LEU A 150 14.64 -2.49 -27.50
N HIS A 151 15.39 -1.46 -27.89
CA HIS A 151 16.83 -1.56 -28.13
C HIS A 151 17.56 -1.59 -26.79
N CYS A 152 18.22 -2.70 -26.49
CA CYS A 152 18.88 -2.93 -25.20
C CYS A 152 20.38 -3.12 -25.39
N SER A 153 21.20 -2.74 -24.40
CA SER A 153 22.63 -3.05 -24.40
C SER A 153 22.86 -4.57 -24.46
N PRO A 154 23.91 -5.06 -25.15
CA PRO A 154 24.26 -6.47 -25.15
C PRO A 154 24.66 -6.85 -23.71
N GLY A 155 23.88 -7.71 -23.06
CA GLY A 155 24.15 -8.13 -21.69
C GLY A 155 25.53 -8.78 -21.60
N SER A 156 26.49 -8.13 -20.94
CA SER A 156 27.81 -8.71 -20.73
C SER A 156 27.73 -9.86 -19.72
N ASN A 157 27.92 -11.08 -20.22
CA ASN A 157 28.29 -12.33 -19.55
C ASN A 157 27.42 -12.91 -18.40
N GLU A 158 27.28 -14.23 -18.49
CA GLU A 158 26.47 -15.22 -17.76
C GLU A 158 26.55 -15.27 -16.21
N ASN A 159 27.11 -14.30 -15.50
CA ASN A 159 27.37 -14.43 -14.05
C ASN A 159 26.69 -13.39 -13.15
N SER A 160 25.50 -12.89 -13.49
CA SER A 160 24.72 -12.03 -12.58
C SER A 160 23.23 -12.34 -12.66
N LEU A 161 22.71 -12.96 -11.60
CA LEU A 161 21.28 -13.18 -11.38
C LEU A 161 20.55 -11.81 -11.37
N GLN A 162 19.79 -11.56 -12.43
CA GLN A 162 18.98 -10.36 -12.73
C GLN A 162 19.71 -9.16 -13.35
N LEU A 163 20.07 -9.29 -14.62
CA LEU A 163 20.26 -8.14 -15.51
C LEU A 163 18.88 -7.59 -15.88
N LYS A 164 18.52 -6.41 -15.38
CA LYS A 164 17.41 -5.65 -15.96
C LYS A 164 17.83 -5.18 -17.34
N PRO A 165 16.98 -5.32 -18.38
CA PRO A 165 17.28 -4.69 -19.66
C PRO A 165 17.49 -3.18 -19.44
N CYS A 166 18.42 -2.59 -20.17
CA CYS A 166 18.70 -1.16 -20.12
C CYS A 166 19.02 -0.65 -21.53
N PRO A 167 18.74 0.64 -21.81
CA PRO A 167 19.05 1.21 -23.11
C PRO A 167 20.56 1.27 -23.33
N PRO A 168 21.05 1.01 -24.56
CA PRO A 168 22.47 1.05 -24.89
C PRO A 168 23.02 2.47 -24.81
N PHE A 169 24.33 2.57 -24.55
CA PHE A 169 25.03 3.85 -24.61
C PHE A 169 25.08 4.39 -26.06
N PRO A 170 25.16 5.72 -26.26
CA PRO A 170 25.28 6.29 -27.61
C PRO A 170 26.48 5.72 -28.37
N GLY A 171 26.22 5.03 -29.48
CA GLY A 171 27.25 4.36 -30.30
C GLY A 171 27.55 2.90 -29.92
N GLU A 172 26.92 2.37 -28.86
CA GLU A 172 27.02 0.95 -28.49
C GLU A 172 26.13 0.10 -29.39
N LYS A 173 26.63 -1.07 -29.81
CA LYS A 173 25.85 -2.05 -30.58
C LYS A 173 24.92 -2.80 -29.63
N GLY A 174 23.68 -2.36 -29.52
CA GLY A 174 22.62 -3.06 -28.78
C GLY A 174 21.83 -4.07 -29.62
N GLU A 175 21.02 -4.88 -28.93
CA GLU A 175 20.11 -5.87 -29.51
C GLU A 175 18.66 -5.61 -29.06
N MET A 176 17.70 -5.88 -29.94
CA MET A 176 16.29 -5.73 -29.61
C MET A 176 15.81 -6.86 -28.70
N HIS A 177 15.16 -6.52 -27.58
CA HIS A 177 14.57 -7.47 -26.64
C HIS A 177 13.10 -7.14 -26.41
N VAL A 178 12.28 -8.17 -26.22
CA VAL A 178 10.88 -7.99 -25.80
C VAL A 178 10.89 -7.69 -24.30
N VAL A 179 10.41 -6.51 -23.93
CA VAL A 179 10.35 -6.03 -22.56
C VAL A 179 8.89 -5.73 -22.20
N PRO A 180 8.38 -6.24 -21.07
CA PRO A 180 7.04 -5.91 -20.60
C PRO A 180 7.02 -4.47 -20.09
N VAL A 181 6.20 -3.61 -20.71
CA VAL A 181 6.10 -2.18 -20.39
C VAL A 181 4.72 -1.85 -19.84
N GLN A 182 4.65 -1.25 -18.64
CA GLN A 182 3.40 -0.75 -18.09
C GLN A 182 2.90 0.47 -18.89
N LEU A 183 1.58 0.61 -19.06
CA LEU A 183 0.98 1.73 -19.80
C LEU A 183 1.48 3.12 -19.34
N THR A 184 1.74 3.28 -18.04
CA THR A 184 2.21 4.54 -17.45
C THR A 184 3.60 4.99 -17.90
N LEU A 185 4.39 4.07 -18.48
CA LEU A 185 5.74 4.34 -18.98
C LEU A 185 5.75 4.76 -20.46
N ILE A 186 4.62 4.60 -21.16
CA ILE A 186 4.46 5.03 -22.55
C ILE A 186 4.12 6.51 -22.56
N TYR A 187 4.95 7.32 -23.22
CA TYR A 187 4.76 8.77 -23.23
C TYR A 187 4.49 9.37 -24.61
N ALA A 188 4.66 8.59 -25.70
CA ALA A 188 4.25 8.99 -27.04
C ALA A 188 3.88 7.78 -27.91
N LEU A 189 2.90 7.97 -28.81
CA LEU A 189 2.52 7.01 -29.85
C LEU A 189 2.82 7.64 -31.21
N SER A 190 3.44 6.90 -32.11
CA SER A 190 3.64 7.35 -33.49
C SER A 190 2.40 7.11 -34.35
N GLN A 191 2.23 7.91 -35.41
CA GLN A 191 1.27 7.62 -36.48
C GLN A 191 1.72 6.44 -37.36
N VAL A 192 3.02 6.10 -37.31
CA VAL A 192 3.67 5.08 -38.14
C VAL A 192 3.50 3.67 -37.54
N LYS A 193 3.45 2.65 -38.40
CA LYS A 193 3.54 1.24 -38.00
C LYS A 193 4.60 0.53 -38.85
N ILE A 194 5.31 -0.40 -38.23
CA ILE A 194 6.18 -1.37 -38.88
C ILE A 194 5.43 -2.69 -39.04
N SER A 195 5.67 -3.39 -40.15
CA SER A 195 5.19 -4.77 -40.31
C SER A 195 6.05 -5.71 -39.47
N LEU A 196 5.44 -6.45 -38.56
CA LEU A 196 6.13 -7.48 -37.78
C LEU A 196 6.09 -8.84 -38.50
N PRO A 197 7.19 -9.61 -38.47
CA PRO A 197 7.18 -11.00 -38.95
C PRO A 197 6.36 -11.90 -38.01
N HIS A 198 5.88 -13.03 -38.52
CA HIS A 198 5.09 -14.00 -37.74
C HIS A 198 5.85 -14.59 -36.54
N ASP A 199 7.19 -14.66 -36.61
CA ASP A 199 8.03 -15.12 -35.51
C ASP A 199 9.17 -14.13 -35.24
N ILE A 200 9.16 -13.55 -34.05
CA ILE A 200 10.15 -12.57 -33.57
C ILE A 200 11.18 -13.19 -32.61
N ARG A 201 11.14 -14.51 -32.36
CA ARG A 201 12.14 -15.19 -31.51
C ARG A 201 13.54 -15.18 -32.14
N PRO A 202 13.71 -15.40 -33.46
CA PRO A 202 15.04 -15.38 -34.08
C PRO A 202 15.72 -14.01 -33.93
N LEU A 203 17.01 -14.01 -33.56
CA LEU A 203 17.81 -12.78 -33.44
C LEU A 203 17.82 -11.96 -34.74
N LYS A 204 17.93 -12.64 -35.89
CA LYS A 204 17.91 -12.01 -37.21
C LYS A 204 16.62 -11.21 -37.46
N ALA A 205 15.46 -11.77 -37.12
CA ALA A 205 14.17 -11.09 -37.26
C ALA A 205 14.09 -9.83 -36.37
N ARG A 206 14.62 -9.90 -35.14
CA ARG A 206 14.69 -8.76 -34.23
C ARG A 206 15.65 -7.67 -34.73
N GLN A 207 16.73 -8.07 -35.39
CA GLN A 207 17.72 -7.15 -35.96
C GLN A 207 17.20 -6.46 -37.24
N ASP A 208 16.45 -7.16 -38.07
CA ASP A 208 15.78 -6.57 -39.24
C ASP A 208 14.76 -5.50 -38.81
N ILE A 209 14.03 -5.74 -37.72
CA ILE A 209 13.13 -4.74 -37.11
C ILE A 209 13.91 -3.53 -36.60
N LEU A 210 15.05 -3.73 -35.92
CA LEU A 210 15.90 -2.63 -35.45
C LEU A 210 16.35 -1.73 -36.61
N LEU A 211 16.81 -2.33 -37.71
CA LEU A 211 17.20 -1.60 -38.91
C LEU A 211 16.03 -0.82 -39.50
N GLY A 212 14.84 -1.42 -39.56
CA GLY A 212 13.63 -0.73 -40.01
C GLY A 212 13.25 0.46 -39.11
N VAL A 213 13.38 0.32 -37.79
CA VAL A 213 13.14 1.44 -36.85
C VAL A 213 14.17 2.55 -37.04
N GLN A 214 15.44 2.21 -37.24
CA GLN A 214 16.52 3.17 -37.49
C GLN A 214 16.30 3.92 -38.81
N GLU A 215 15.99 3.21 -39.90
CA GLU A 215 15.70 3.82 -41.19
C GLU A 215 14.50 4.79 -41.11
N ILE A 216 13.45 4.41 -40.37
CA ILE A 216 12.30 5.29 -40.12
C ILE A 216 12.74 6.52 -39.31
N CYS A 217 13.55 6.37 -38.27
CA CYS A 217 14.06 7.51 -37.51
C CYS A 217 14.92 8.44 -38.38
N ASP A 218 15.78 7.89 -39.24
CA ASP A 218 16.67 8.66 -40.13
C ASP A 218 15.89 9.47 -41.17
N ARG A 219 14.75 8.94 -41.64
CA ARG A 219 13.83 9.64 -42.55
C ARG A 219 13.09 10.81 -41.89
N PHE A 220 13.04 10.86 -40.56
CA PHE A 220 12.37 11.90 -39.78
C PHE A 220 13.34 12.54 -38.77
N PRO A 221 14.32 13.35 -39.22
CA PRO A 221 15.37 13.91 -38.37
C PRO A 221 14.86 14.89 -37.30
N GLN A 222 13.66 15.45 -37.48
CA GLN A 222 13.00 16.30 -36.48
C GLN A 222 12.10 15.51 -35.50
N GLY A 223 12.03 14.19 -35.63
CA GLY A 223 11.18 13.31 -34.83
C GLY A 223 9.99 12.75 -35.61
N LEU A 224 9.52 11.55 -35.20
CA LEU A 224 8.38 10.89 -35.84
C LEU A 224 7.08 11.64 -35.56
N PRO A 225 6.14 11.68 -36.54
CA PRO A 225 4.82 12.23 -36.31
C PRO A 225 4.11 11.42 -35.23
N THR A 226 3.77 12.07 -34.13
CA THR A 226 3.02 11.49 -33.02
C THR A 226 1.52 11.61 -33.27
N ILE A 227 0.76 10.64 -32.73
CA ILE A 227 -0.71 10.76 -32.71
C ILE A 227 -1.04 11.94 -31.81
N ASN A 228 -1.70 12.95 -32.37
CA ASN A 228 -2.12 14.12 -31.62
C ASN A 228 -3.52 13.84 -31.06
N PRO A 229 -3.67 13.64 -29.75
CA PRO A 229 -4.95 13.23 -29.20
C PRO A 229 -6.08 14.26 -29.42
N ALA A 230 -5.71 15.53 -29.65
CA ALA A 230 -6.63 16.63 -29.90
C ALA A 230 -7.05 16.81 -31.36
N GLN A 231 -6.18 16.46 -32.33
CA GLN A 231 -6.45 16.63 -33.76
C GLN A 231 -7.03 15.36 -34.41
N ASP A 232 -6.66 14.18 -33.90
CA ASP A 232 -7.03 12.89 -34.48
C ASP A 232 -8.40 12.36 -33.98
N ASN A 233 -9.24 13.22 -33.35
CA ASN A 233 -10.56 12.88 -32.77
C ASN A 233 -10.55 11.71 -31.75
N VAL A 234 -9.38 11.41 -31.18
CA VAL A 234 -9.16 10.26 -30.29
C VAL A 234 -9.61 10.55 -28.85
N LEU A 235 -9.45 11.79 -28.39
CA LEU A 235 -9.83 12.21 -27.04
C LEU A 235 -10.79 13.40 -27.13
N LYS A 236 -12.05 13.19 -26.70
CA LYS A 236 -13.08 14.25 -26.59
C LYS A 236 -12.99 15.06 -25.29
N ASP A 237 -12.00 14.76 -24.45
CA ASP A 237 -11.84 15.38 -23.14
C ASP A 237 -11.18 16.76 -23.29
N SER A 238 -11.94 17.81 -23.00
CA SER A 238 -11.52 19.21 -23.11
C SER A 238 -10.25 19.49 -22.30
N GLU A 239 -10.09 18.84 -21.14
CA GLU A 239 -8.92 19.05 -20.28
C GLU A 239 -7.64 18.46 -20.88
N ILE A 240 -7.76 17.38 -21.65
CA ILE A 240 -6.60 16.74 -22.29
C ILE A 240 -6.15 17.56 -23.50
N VAL A 241 -7.09 18.08 -24.28
CA VAL A 241 -6.81 18.96 -25.42
C VAL A 241 -6.05 20.22 -24.99
N GLU A 242 -6.43 20.81 -23.86
CA GLU A 242 -5.73 21.97 -23.29
C GLU A 242 -4.30 21.62 -22.85
N LEU A 243 -4.11 20.49 -22.16
CA LEU A 243 -2.78 20.03 -21.73
C LEU A 243 -1.83 19.79 -22.91
N VAL A 244 -2.33 19.20 -24.01
CA VAL A 244 -1.52 18.96 -25.22
C VAL A 244 -1.09 20.28 -25.87
N LYS A 245 -2.01 21.26 -26.00
CA LYS A 245 -1.67 22.59 -26.54
C LYS A 245 -0.65 23.31 -25.66
N GLU A 246 -0.77 23.20 -24.34
CA GLU A 246 0.22 23.77 -23.42
C GLU A 246 1.60 23.11 -23.57
N MET A 247 1.65 21.78 -23.75
CA MET A 247 2.89 21.05 -24.00
C MET A 247 3.55 21.47 -25.31
N GLU A 248 2.81 21.54 -26.43
CA GLU A 248 3.33 22.00 -27.73
C GLU A 248 3.90 23.42 -27.66
N ASN A 249 3.21 24.31 -26.95
CA ASN A 249 3.67 25.69 -26.75
C ASN A 249 4.95 25.75 -25.92
N LEU A 250 5.09 24.90 -24.90
CA LEU A 250 6.33 24.81 -24.10
C LEU A 250 7.47 24.20 -24.91
N GLU A 251 7.22 23.18 -25.72
CA GLU A 251 8.23 22.58 -26.61
C GLU A 251 8.76 23.58 -27.63
N LYS A 252 7.88 24.37 -28.27
CA LYS A 252 8.29 25.47 -29.17
C LYS A 252 9.16 26.49 -28.44
N LYS A 253 8.74 26.96 -27.27
CA LYS A 253 9.54 27.87 -26.43
C LYS A 253 10.90 27.30 -26.06
N LEU A 254 11.00 25.97 -25.92
CA LEU A 254 12.23 25.27 -25.58
C LEU A 254 13.17 25.20 -26.78
N LEU A 255 12.64 24.90 -27.96
CA LEU A 255 13.36 24.86 -29.24
C LEU A 255 13.92 26.24 -29.63
N ASP A 256 13.12 27.29 -29.42
CA ASP A 256 13.49 28.67 -29.75
C ASP A 256 14.48 29.28 -28.74
N HIS A 257 14.69 28.63 -27.59
CA HIS A 257 15.52 29.17 -26.52
C HIS A 257 17.02 29.16 -26.90
N PRO A 258 17.79 30.24 -26.63
CA PRO A 258 19.21 30.33 -26.97
C PRO A 258 20.06 29.15 -26.46
N MET A 259 19.73 28.68 -25.25
CA MET A 259 20.36 27.52 -24.60
C MET A 259 20.13 26.18 -25.31
N HIS A 260 19.14 26.05 -26.19
CA HIS A 260 18.87 24.81 -26.94
C HIS A 260 19.92 24.55 -28.03
N LYS A 261 20.60 25.59 -28.51
CA LYS A 261 21.58 25.52 -29.61
C LYS A 261 23.02 25.28 -29.15
N ILE A 262 23.28 25.27 -27.84
CA ILE A 262 24.64 25.18 -27.28
C ILE A 262 24.86 23.76 -26.72
N GLN A 263 25.41 22.85 -27.54
CA GLN A 263 25.58 21.42 -27.22
C GLN A 263 26.51 21.12 -26.03
N ASP A 264 27.56 21.91 -25.79
CA ASP A 264 28.54 21.65 -24.70
C ASP A 264 28.07 22.10 -23.31
N VAL A 265 27.08 23.00 -23.28
CA VAL A 265 26.56 23.56 -22.04
C VAL A 265 25.51 22.63 -21.39
N GLU A 266 25.00 21.65 -22.13
CA GLU A 266 24.00 20.70 -21.62
C GLU A 266 24.56 19.84 -20.47
N LYS A 267 25.76 19.25 -20.57
CA LYS A 267 26.26 18.29 -19.56
C LYS A 267 26.55 18.91 -18.18
N ASN A 268 27.26 20.03 -18.12
CA ASN A 268 27.63 20.67 -16.85
C ASN A 268 26.45 21.40 -16.19
N ASN A 269 25.53 21.96 -16.99
CA ASN A 269 24.32 22.56 -16.44
C ASN A 269 23.33 21.49 -15.96
N ILE A 270 23.10 20.41 -16.74
CA ILE A 270 22.20 19.31 -16.32
C ILE A 270 22.58 18.78 -14.94
N THR A 271 23.87 18.58 -14.66
CA THR A 271 24.33 18.09 -13.34
C THR A 271 24.12 19.12 -12.22
N HIS A 272 24.37 20.41 -12.48
CA HIS A 272 24.08 21.48 -11.53
C HIS A 272 22.58 21.55 -11.17
N PHE A 273 21.71 21.45 -12.17
CA PHE A 273 20.26 21.48 -11.99
C PHE A 273 19.68 20.22 -11.36
N GLN A 274 20.16 19.04 -11.73
CA GLN A 274 19.80 17.78 -11.06
C GLN A 274 20.14 17.88 -9.58
N ARG A 275 21.36 18.32 -9.25
CA ARG A 275 21.77 18.53 -7.87
C ARG A 275 20.90 19.53 -7.12
N LYS A 276 20.48 20.62 -7.78
CA LYS A 276 19.55 21.61 -7.24
C LYS A 276 18.14 21.03 -7.00
N ALA A 277 17.63 20.25 -7.95
CA ALA A 277 16.34 19.56 -7.84
C ALA A 277 16.36 18.51 -6.72
N ASP A 278 17.45 17.75 -6.61
CA ASP A 278 17.66 16.77 -5.56
C ASP A 278 17.73 17.44 -4.17
N LEU A 279 18.46 18.54 -4.05
CA LEU A 279 18.52 19.32 -2.80
C LEU A 279 17.14 19.89 -2.44
N ASN A 280 16.42 20.48 -3.38
CA ASN A 280 15.06 20.96 -3.15
C ASN A 280 14.12 19.83 -2.75
N HIS A 281 14.25 18.67 -3.36
CA HIS A 281 13.46 17.49 -3.02
C HIS A 281 13.79 16.99 -1.61
N GLU A 282 15.07 16.89 -1.24
CA GLU A 282 15.52 16.51 0.11
C GLU A 282 15.03 17.51 1.16
N ILE A 283 15.13 18.81 0.89
CA ILE A 283 14.62 19.89 1.75
C ILE A 283 13.11 19.75 1.92
N GLN A 284 12.37 19.57 0.83
CA GLN A 284 10.91 19.44 0.87
C GLN A 284 10.49 18.21 1.67
N GLN A 285 11.13 17.05 1.45
CA GLN A 285 10.87 15.84 2.22
C GLN A 285 11.14 16.02 3.72
N LEU A 286 12.24 16.67 4.09
CA LEU A 286 12.58 16.96 5.49
C LEU A 286 11.60 17.95 6.11
N LYS A 287 11.23 19.01 5.38
CA LYS A 287 10.24 20.00 5.83
C LYS A 287 8.87 19.35 6.01
N GLU A 288 8.42 18.48 5.12
CA GLU A 288 7.18 17.72 5.28
C GLU A 288 7.23 16.83 6.52
N LYS A 289 8.34 16.11 6.74
CA LYS A 289 8.54 15.30 7.96
C LYS A 289 8.49 16.15 9.25
N MET A 290 8.94 17.41 9.20
CA MET A 290 8.93 18.35 10.33
C MET A 290 7.60 19.09 10.53
N GLN A 291 6.91 19.45 9.44
CA GLN A 291 5.60 20.13 9.47
C GLN A 291 4.51 19.18 9.95
N TYR A 292 4.65 17.88 9.68
CA TYR A 292 3.79 16.84 10.24
C TYR A 292 4.07 16.65 11.73
N SER A 293 3.53 17.53 12.57
CA SER A 293 3.45 17.30 14.00
C SER A 293 2.74 15.96 14.25
N GLN A 294 3.46 15.00 14.80
CA GLN A 294 2.89 13.69 15.15
C GLN A 294 1.70 13.86 16.09
N LEU A 295 1.77 14.84 17.00
CA LEU A 295 0.64 15.23 17.86
C LEU A 295 -0.61 15.62 17.07
N GLN A 296 -0.46 16.39 15.99
CA GLN A 296 -1.60 16.80 15.18
C GLN A 296 -2.26 15.60 14.48
N LYS A 297 -1.46 14.66 13.96
CA LYS A 297 -2.00 13.41 13.39
C LYS A 297 -2.78 12.62 14.42
N PHE A 298 -2.23 12.47 15.62
CA PHE A 298 -2.90 11.74 16.69
C PHE A 298 -4.18 12.45 17.17
N ARG A 299 -4.20 13.79 17.21
CA ARG A 299 -5.42 14.56 17.51
C ARG A 299 -6.51 14.34 16.47
N GLU A 300 -6.15 14.38 15.19
CA GLU A 300 -7.09 14.12 14.10
C GLU A 300 -7.60 12.68 14.13
N GLU A 301 -6.70 11.71 14.33
CA GLU A 301 -7.08 10.29 14.46
C GLU A 301 -7.98 10.06 15.67
N LEU A 302 -7.65 10.62 16.84
CA LEU A 302 -8.48 10.56 18.04
C LEU A 302 -9.87 11.12 17.78
N LYS A 303 -9.95 12.32 17.19
CA LYS A 303 -11.23 12.95 16.82
C LYS A 303 -12.06 12.05 15.92
N ASN A 304 -11.46 11.49 14.87
CA ASN A 304 -12.13 10.61 13.92
C ASN A 304 -12.62 9.32 14.59
N ARG A 305 -11.78 8.67 15.41
CA ARG A 305 -12.15 7.48 16.19
C ARG A 305 -13.26 7.78 17.21
N SER A 306 -13.26 8.96 17.83
CA SER A 306 -14.35 9.37 18.72
C SER A 306 -15.68 9.52 17.97
N GLN A 307 -15.67 9.94 16.70
CA GLN A 307 -16.90 9.97 15.90
C GLN A 307 -17.43 8.55 15.60
N VAL A 308 -16.54 7.60 15.31
CA VAL A 308 -16.90 6.18 15.16
C VAL A 308 -17.54 5.65 16.46
N LEU A 309 -16.92 5.93 17.61
CA LEU A 309 -17.46 5.54 18.91
C LEU A 309 -18.85 6.15 19.20
N LYS A 310 -19.09 7.39 18.78
CA LYS A 310 -20.42 8.04 18.88
C LYS A 310 -21.45 7.36 17.99
N GLU A 311 -21.12 7.12 16.72
CA GLU A 311 -22.06 6.48 15.77
C GLU A 311 -22.40 5.04 16.16
N LEU A 312 -21.44 4.30 16.73
CA LEU A 312 -21.66 2.94 17.21
C LEU A 312 -22.28 2.88 18.63
N GLY A 313 -22.52 4.02 19.28
CA GLY A 313 -23.18 4.10 20.59
C GLY A 313 -22.30 3.66 21.77
N HIS A 314 -20.98 3.70 21.64
CA HIS A 314 -20.06 3.46 22.76
C HIS A 314 -19.92 4.67 23.68
N ILE A 315 -20.04 5.87 23.12
CA ILE A 315 -20.03 7.14 23.84
C ILE A 315 -21.19 8.02 23.34
N ASP A 316 -21.65 8.96 24.15
CA ASP A 316 -22.70 9.91 23.74
C ASP A 316 -22.12 11.19 23.10
N ALA A 317 -22.99 12.17 22.84
CA ALA A 317 -22.62 13.46 22.27
C ALA A 317 -21.59 14.21 23.12
N ASP A 318 -21.65 14.08 24.44
CA ASP A 318 -20.75 14.70 25.42
C ASP A 318 -19.49 13.87 25.68
N SER A 319 -19.32 12.77 24.96
CA SER A 319 -18.18 11.83 25.07
C SER A 319 -18.16 11.05 26.38
N VAL A 320 -19.32 10.88 27.02
CA VAL A 320 -19.50 10.03 28.21
C VAL A 320 -19.70 8.59 27.75
N VAL A 321 -18.98 7.67 28.40
CA VAL A 321 -18.98 6.23 28.07
C VAL A 321 -20.32 5.59 28.42
N GLN A 322 -20.98 5.02 27.40
CA GLN A 322 -22.28 4.34 27.49
C GLN A 322 -22.12 2.85 27.86
N LEU A 323 -23.23 2.13 28.07
CA LEU A 323 -23.21 0.70 28.42
C LEU A 323 -22.35 -0.14 27.48
N LYS A 324 -22.49 0.07 26.17
CA LYS A 324 -21.68 -0.62 25.15
C LYS A 324 -20.19 -0.26 25.24
N GLY A 325 -19.87 0.98 25.57
CA GLY A 325 -18.51 1.42 25.87
C GLY A 325 -17.94 0.77 27.13
N LYS A 326 -18.75 0.62 28.19
CA LYS A 326 -18.34 -0.04 29.45
C LYS A 326 -18.01 -1.53 29.22
N ALA A 327 -18.81 -2.25 28.44
CA ALA A 327 -18.49 -3.62 28.03
C ALA A 327 -17.17 -3.67 27.24
N ALA A 328 -16.97 -2.76 26.28
CA ALA A 328 -15.74 -2.67 25.49
C ALA A 328 -14.49 -2.39 26.34
N CYS A 329 -14.59 -1.62 27.43
CA CYS A 329 -13.45 -1.37 28.33
C CYS A 329 -12.90 -2.67 28.96
N LEU A 330 -13.73 -3.70 29.11
CA LEU A 330 -13.37 -4.99 29.73
C LEU A 330 -12.82 -6.02 28.74
N ILE A 331 -12.80 -5.70 27.43
CA ILE A 331 -12.34 -6.58 26.36
C ILE A 331 -11.06 -5.99 25.77
N ASP A 332 -9.93 -6.65 25.99
CA ASP A 332 -8.63 -6.23 25.46
C ASP A 332 -8.32 -7.00 24.18
N MET A 333 -8.97 -6.56 23.09
CA MET A 333 -8.77 -7.08 21.73
C MET A 333 -8.65 -5.92 20.75
N ASP A 334 -7.90 -6.12 19.66
CA ASP A 334 -7.77 -5.10 18.62
C ASP A 334 -9.12 -4.82 17.92
N ASP A 335 -9.93 -5.86 17.70
CA ASP A 335 -11.27 -5.80 17.11
C ASP A 335 -12.39 -5.60 18.15
N VAL A 336 -12.12 -4.85 19.22
CA VAL A 336 -13.07 -4.63 20.33
C VAL A 336 -14.44 -4.11 19.86
N LEU A 337 -14.49 -3.27 18.82
CA LEU A 337 -15.75 -2.77 18.27
C LEU A 337 -16.59 -3.90 17.64
N LEU A 338 -15.96 -4.81 16.92
CA LEU A 338 -16.64 -5.95 16.30
C LEU A 338 -17.20 -6.88 17.38
N VAL A 339 -16.36 -7.24 18.35
CA VAL A 339 -16.76 -8.12 19.45
C VAL A 339 -17.96 -7.55 20.22
N THR A 340 -17.93 -6.26 20.52
CA THR A 340 -19.03 -5.59 21.24
C THR A 340 -20.26 -5.34 20.37
N GLU A 341 -20.12 -5.12 19.06
CA GLU A 341 -21.27 -5.12 18.16
C GLU A 341 -21.99 -6.48 18.19
N LEU A 342 -21.25 -7.59 18.14
CA LEU A 342 -21.82 -8.94 18.20
C LEU A 342 -22.47 -9.25 19.54
N LEU A 343 -21.95 -8.68 20.64
CA LEU A 343 -22.56 -8.78 21.97
C LEU A 343 -23.92 -8.07 22.02
N PHE A 344 -24.04 -6.89 21.41
CA PHE A 344 -25.23 -6.04 21.51
C PHE A 344 -26.27 -6.27 20.40
N ASN A 345 -25.88 -6.81 19.24
CA ASN A 345 -26.81 -7.10 18.14
C ASN A 345 -27.52 -8.46 18.28
N GLY A 346 -27.29 -9.16 19.40
CA GLY A 346 -27.93 -10.44 19.70
C GLY A 346 -27.34 -11.65 18.97
N THR A 347 -26.20 -11.53 18.27
CA THR A 347 -25.56 -12.66 17.56
C THR A 347 -25.34 -13.84 18.49
N PHE A 348 -24.81 -13.62 19.70
CA PHE A 348 -24.56 -14.69 20.67
C PHE A 348 -25.82 -15.24 21.35
N ASN A 349 -26.97 -14.56 21.27
CA ASN A 349 -28.18 -14.95 21.99
C ASN A 349 -28.75 -16.28 21.47
N HIS A 350 -28.67 -16.48 20.16
CA HIS A 350 -29.23 -17.65 19.48
C HIS A 350 -28.27 -18.85 19.38
N LEU A 351 -27.02 -18.69 19.81
CA LEU A 351 -26.00 -19.74 19.76
C LEU A 351 -26.02 -20.57 21.04
N ASP A 352 -25.77 -21.87 20.92
CA ASP A 352 -25.37 -22.67 22.07
C ASP A 352 -23.92 -22.36 22.48
N HIS A 353 -23.50 -22.82 23.66
CA HIS A 353 -22.17 -22.51 24.16
C HIS A 353 -21.02 -23.12 23.32
N HIS A 354 -21.26 -24.21 22.59
CA HIS A 354 -20.27 -24.79 21.66
C HIS A 354 -20.12 -23.93 20.40
N GLN A 355 -21.22 -23.43 19.85
CA GLN A 355 -21.25 -22.50 18.73
C GLN A 355 -20.64 -21.14 19.10
N VAL A 356 -20.86 -20.66 20.33
CA VAL A 356 -20.18 -19.47 20.86
C VAL A 356 -18.66 -19.67 20.86
N THR A 357 -18.18 -20.80 21.39
CA THR A 357 -16.75 -21.14 21.39
C THR A 357 -16.18 -21.16 19.97
N ALA A 358 -16.92 -21.75 19.02
CA ALA A 358 -16.53 -21.80 17.62
C ALA A 358 -16.41 -20.40 17.01
N LEU A 359 -17.43 -19.55 17.13
CA LEU A 359 -17.42 -18.19 16.58
C LEU A 359 -16.34 -17.31 17.23
N ALA A 360 -16.18 -17.42 18.56
CA ALA A 360 -15.15 -16.68 19.30
C ALA A 360 -13.72 -17.06 18.87
N SER A 361 -13.50 -18.27 18.34
CA SER A 361 -12.20 -18.70 17.82
C SER A 361 -11.71 -17.87 16.62
N CYS A 362 -12.62 -17.21 15.87
CA CYS A 362 -12.24 -16.31 14.77
C CYS A 362 -11.37 -15.13 15.22
N PHE A 363 -11.47 -14.73 16.48
CA PHE A 363 -10.68 -13.62 17.04
C PHE A 363 -9.29 -14.06 17.49
N MET A 364 -8.98 -15.37 17.47
CA MET A 364 -7.68 -15.86 17.88
C MET A 364 -6.65 -15.72 16.76
N PRO A 365 -5.47 -15.15 17.04
CA PRO A 365 -4.40 -15.11 16.06
C PRO A 365 -3.86 -16.52 15.81
N ILE A 366 -3.97 -16.96 14.57
CA ILE A 366 -3.50 -18.27 14.08
C ILE A 366 -2.79 -18.09 12.74
N ASP A 367 -1.98 -19.08 12.39
CA ASP A 367 -1.30 -19.14 11.10
C ASP A 367 -2.29 -19.22 9.95
N LYS A 368 -1.86 -18.80 8.75
CA LYS A 368 -2.68 -18.93 7.55
C LYS A 368 -2.75 -20.40 7.16
N SER A 369 -3.96 -20.90 6.97
CA SER A 369 -4.18 -22.21 6.36
C SER A 369 -3.81 -22.19 4.88
N SER A 370 -3.26 -23.31 4.40
CA SER A 370 -3.05 -23.59 2.98
C SER A 370 -4.32 -24.12 2.30
N LYS A 371 -5.31 -24.57 3.09
CA LYS A 371 -6.58 -25.12 2.62
C LYS A 371 -7.68 -24.06 2.66
N LYS A 372 -8.59 -24.12 1.68
CA LYS A 372 -9.87 -23.40 1.78
C LYS A 372 -10.77 -24.18 2.72
N ILE A 373 -11.00 -23.63 3.91
CA ILE A 373 -11.89 -24.22 4.91
C ILE A 373 -13.26 -23.57 4.72
N GLN A 374 -14.26 -24.38 4.37
CA GLN A 374 -15.66 -23.96 4.40
C GLN A 374 -16.23 -24.37 5.75
N PRO A 375 -16.80 -23.42 6.52
CA PRO A 375 -17.41 -23.76 7.80
C PRO A 375 -18.57 -24.73 7.58
N THR A 376 -18.84 -25.58 8.57
CA THR A 376 -20.06 -26.42 8.56
C THR A 376 -21.31 -25.55 8.43
N SER A 377 -22.38 -26.04 7.80
CA SER A 377 -23.66 -25.34 7.61
C SER A 377 -24.26 -24.72 8.89
N LEU A 378 -23.98 -25.31 10.05
CA LEU A 378 -24.40 -24.80 11.37
C LEU A 378 -23.68 -23.50 11.80
N LEU A 379 -22.51 -23.21 11.23
CA LEU A 379 -21.64 -22.08 11.59
C LEU A 379 -21.57 -21.00 10.49
N GLU A 380 -22.18 -21.25 9.33
CA GLU A 380 -22.26 -20.29 8.23
C GLU A 380 -22.99 -19.01 8.63
N ARG A 381 -24.20 -19.12 9.22
CA ARG A 381 -25.00 -17.95 9.61
C ARG A 381 -24.31 -17.08 10.68
N PRO A 382 -23.75 -17.63 11.78
CA PRO A 382 -22.99 -16.85 12.75
C PRO A 382 -21.76 -16.16 12.14
N LEU A 383 -21.05 -16.84 11.23
CA LEU A 383 -19.92 -16.26 10.52
C LEU A 383 -20.35 -15.10 9.62
N GLN A 384 -21.48 -15.24 8.92
CA GLN A 384 -22.05 -14.18 8.09
C GLN A 384 -22.42 -12.95 8.93
N GLN A 385 -23.05 -13.12 10.10
CA GLN A 385 -23.35 -12.01 11.01
C GLN A 385 -22.09 -11.27 11.49
N LEU A 386 -20.99 -12.01 11.71
CA LEU A 386 -19.68 -11.43 12.01
C LEU A 386 -19.15 -10.62 10.83
N GLN A 387 -19.20 -11.15 9.61
CA GLN A 387 -18.76 -10.47 8.39
C GLN A 387 -19.56 -9.20 8.12
N ASP A 388 -20.88 -9.25 8.27
CA ASP A 388 -21.78 -8.10 8.08
C ASP A 388 -21.48 -7.00 9.10
N SER A 389 -21.26 -7.37 10.37
CA SER A 389 -20.88 -6.43 11.43
C SER A 389 -19.50 -5.81 11.15
N ALA A 390 -18.52 -6.62 10.73
CA ALA A 390 -17.18 -6.15 10.38
C ALA A 390 -17.21 -5.17 9.20
N ARG A 391 -18.03 -5.46 8.18
CA ARG A 391 -18.22 -4.59 7.02
C ARG A 391 -18.81 -3.25 7.44
N ARG A 392 -19.89 -3.27 8.23
CA ARG A 392 -20.54 -2.06 8.74
C ARG A 392 -19.57 -1.18 9.54
N ILE A 393 -18.77 -1.79 10.41
CA ILE A 393 -17.76 -1.04 11.19
C ILE A 393 -16.74 -0.39 10.27
N ALA A 394 -16.17 -1.14 9.32
CA ALA A 394 -15.18 -0.60 8.39
C ALA A 394 -15.75 0.53 7.50
N GLU A 395 -17.02 0.44 7.10
CA GLU A 395 -17.71 1.50 6.36
C GLU A 395 -17.87 2.77 7.21
N ILE A 396 -18.22 2.63 8.49
CA ILE A 396 -18.29 3.75 9.44
C ILE A 396 -16.90 4.36 9.68
N GLU A 397 -15.85 3.55 9.78
CA GLU A 397 -14.48 4.04 9.89
C GLU A 397 -14.06 4.85 8.64
N CYS A 398 -14.38 4.36 7.45
CA CYS A 398 -14.15 5.07 6.18
C CYS A 398 -14.91 6.41 6.13
N LYS A 399 -16.18 6.42 6.56
CA LYS A 399 -17.01 7.64 6.65
C LYS A 399 -16.34 8.74 7.48
N TYR A 400 -15.65 8.38 8.55
CA TYR A 400 -14.89 9.31 9.40
C TYR A 400 -13.41 9.44 9.03
N ARG A 401 -13.06 9.22 7.75
CA ARG A 401 -11.71 9.47 7.19
C ARG A 401 -10.59 8.61 7.82
N LEU A 402 -10.93 7.48 8.44
CA LEU A 402 -9.92 6.49 8.81
C LEU A 402 -9.54 5.67 7.58
N ARG A 403 -8.24 5.39 7.43
CA ARG A 403 -7.69 4.68 6.26
C ARG A 403 -7.85 3.18 6.43
N VAL A 404 -9.07 2.69 6.23
CA VAL A 404 -9.40 1.27 6.35
C VAL A 404 -9.82 0.74 4.97
N ASN A 405 -9.33 -0.44 4.61
CA ASN A 405 -9.82 -1.14 3.42
C ASN A 405 -10.87 -2.15 3.89
N VAL A 406 -12.13 -1.91 3.56
CA VAL A 406 -13.28 -2.71 4.01
C VAL A 406 -13.09 -4.20 3.71
N ASN A 407 -12.74 -4.54 2.47
CA ASN A 407 -12.57 -5.95 2.06
C ASN A 407 -11.40 -6.61 2.80
N LYS A 408 -10.30 -5.88 3.00
CA LYS A 408 -9.15 -6.38 3.77
C LYS A 408 -9.50 -6.59 5.25
N TYR A 409 -10.28 -5.67 5.83
CA TYR A 409 -10.72 -5.77 7.23
C TYR A 409 -11.61 -6.99 7.44
N VAL A 410 -12.68 -7.12 6.66
CA VAL A 410 -13.61 -8.26 6.72
C VAL A 410 -12.87 -9.59 6.53
N LYS A 411 -11.96 -9.67 5.53
CA LYS A 411 -11.16 -10.87 5.29
C LYS A 411 -10.19 -11.18 6.43
N SER A 412 -9.72 -10.17 7.17
CA SER A 412 -8.81 -10.36 8.30
C SER A 412 -9.52 -10.82 9.58
N THR A 413 -10.82 -10.51 9.71
CA THR A 413 -11.70 -10.95 10.79
C THR A 413 -12.35 -12.31 10.51
N GLU A 414 -12.50 -12.67 9.23
CA GLU A 414 -12.91 -14.01 8.79
C GLU A 414 -11.75 -15.00 8.96
N ARG A 415 -11.70 -15.68 10.11
CA ARG A 415 -10.73 -16.77 10.38
C ARG A 415 -11.45 -18.06 10.76
N PRO A 416 -12.22 -18.67 9.84
CA PRO A 416 -12.98 -19.88 10.13
C PRO A 416 -12.10 -21.13 10.31
N VAL A 417 -10.79 -21.00 10.11
CA VAL A 417 -9.83 -22.10 9.99
C VAL A 417 -9.91 -23.11 11.13
N ILE A 418 -10.09 -22.64 12.37
CA ILE A 418 -10.20 -23.53 13.53
C ILE A 418 -11.62 -23.59 14.12
N MET A 419 -12.63 -23.01 13.45
CA MET A 419 -14.00 -22.98 13.99
C MET A 419 -14.57 -24.38 14.20
N ASP A 420 -14.52 -25.23 13.17
CA ASP A 420 -15.05 -26.60 13.25
C ASP A 420 -14.21 -27.46 14.21
N ALA A 421 -12.89 -27.27 14.21
CA ALA A 421 -11.96 -27.95 15.11
C ALA A 421 -12.27 -27.63 16.60
N ILE A 422 -12.45 -26.34 16.93
CA ILE A 422 -12.79 -25.88 18.28
C ILE A 422 -14.22 -26.27 18.66
N HIS A 423 -15.16 -26.23 17.72
CA HIS A 423 -16.53 -26.70 17.94
C HIS A 423 -16.54 -28.19 18.30
N SER A 424 -15.87 -29.03 17.51
CA SER A 424 -15.72 -30.48 17.75
C SER A 424 -15.03 -30.76 19.08
N TRP A 425 -13.96 -30.01 19.38
CA TRP A 425 -13.30 -30.08 20.69
C TRP A 425 -14.24 -29.71 21.84
N SER A 426 -15.02 -28.64 21.73
CA SER A 426 -15.95 -28.26 22.79
C SER A 426 -17.02 -29.33 23.08
N LYS A 427 -17.34 -30.18 22.08
CA LYS A 427 -18.31 -31.28 22.20
C LYS A 427 -17.75 -32.61 22.71
N GLY A 428 -16.44 -32.70 22.96
CA GLY A 428 -15.83 -33.88 23.57
C GLY A 428 -14.92 -34.72 22.67
N SER A 429 -14.76 -34.37 21.38
CA SER A 429 -13.92 -35.13 20.44
C SER A 429 -12.47 -35.30 20.91
N SER A 430 -11.76 -36.34 20.45
CA SER A 430 -10.37 -36.52 20.82
C SER A 430 -9.48 -35.45 20.15
N PHE A 431 -8.31 -35.17 20.72
CA PHE A 431 -7.40 -34.20 20.10
C PHE A 431 -6.89 -34.71 18.74
N ALA A 432 -6.74 -36.03 18.58
CA ALA A 432 -6.36 -36.66 17.32
C ALA A 432 -7.40 -36.41 16.21
N ASP A 433 -8.70 -36.37 16.54
CA ASP A 433 -9.75 -36.05 15.56
C ASP A 433 -9.69 -34.58 15.19
N VAL A 434 -9.51 -33.69 16.18
CA VAL A 434 -9.45 -32.23 15.99
C VAL A 434 -8.30 -31.83 15.07
N THR A 435 -7.12 -32.46 15.21
CA THR A 435 -5.96 -32.15 14.38
C THR A 435 -6.11 -32.62 12.93
N GLN A 436 -6.99 -33.58 12.66
CA GLN A 436 -7.31 -34.00 11.28
C GLN A 436 -8.25 -33.03 10.55
N MET A 437 -8.98 -32.19 11.29
CA MET A 437 -9.96 -31.26 10.72
C MET A 437 -9.32 -30.01 10.07
N THR A 438 -8.06 -29.73 10.39
CA THR A 438 -7.36 -28.52 9.93
C THR A 438 -5.89 -28.84 9.62
N ASP A 439 -5.27 -28.07 8.75
CA ASP A 439 -3.82 -28.14 8.46
C ASP A 439 -2.96 -27.26 9.37
N ILE A 440 -3.55 -26.76 10.46
CA ILE A 440 -2.85 -25.91 11.43
C ILE A 440 -2.09 -26.80 12.39
N PHE A 441 -0.85 -26.41 12.70
CA PHE A 441 0.01 -27.14 13.61
C PHE A 441 -0.62 -27.29 15.00
N GLU A 442 -0.42 -28.44 15.62
CA GLU A 442 -1.06 -28.83 16.88
C GLU A 442 -0.77 -27.83 18.00
N GLY A 443 0.46 -27.36 18.09
CA GLY A 443 0.88 -26.34 19.07
C GLY A 443 0.17 -24.99 18.88
N SER A 444 -0.14 -24.62 17.63
CA SER A 444 -0.90 -23.39 17.31
C SER A 444 -2.36 -23.54 17.74
N ILE A 445 -2.97 -24.72 17.56
CA ILE A 445 -4.34 -25.02 18.05
C ILE A 445 -4.39 -24.94 19.58
N ILE A 446 -3.43 -25.57 20.28
CA ILE A 446 -3.35 -25.54 21.75
C ILE A 446 -3.24 -24.10 22.26
N THR A 447 -2.34 -23.31 21.64
CA THR A 447 -2.13 -21.90 22.01
C THR A 447 -3.39 -21.06 21.79
N ALA A 448 -4.05 -21.25 20.64
CA ALA A 448 -5.28 -20.55 20.32
C ALA A 448 -6.41 -20.90 21.30
N ALA A 449 -6.60 -22.18 21.63
CA ALA A 449 -7.62 -22.63 22.58
C ALA A 449 -7.37 -22.10 24.01
N ARG A 450 -6.11 -22.05 24.46
CA ARG A 450 -5.76 -21.44 25.76
C ARG A 450 -6.05 -19.94 25.79
N ARG A 451 -5.71 -19.21 24.73
CA ARG A 451 -6.03 -17.76 24.61
C ARG A 451 -7.54 -17.53 24.53
N LEU A 452 -8.27 -18.43 23.86
CA LEU A 452 -9.72 -18.37 23.72
C LEU A 452 -10.42 -18.43 25.08
N VAL A 453 -9.94 -19.23 26.04
CA VAL A 453 -10.46 -19.23 27.42
C VAL A 453 -10.34 -17.84 28.06
N GLY A 454 -9.18 -17.20 27.91
CA GLY A 454 -8.99 -15.83 28.40
C GLY A 454 -9.97 -14.85 27.76
N PHE A 455 -10.16 -14.95 26.44
CA PHE A 455 -11.10 -14.11 25.71
C PHE A 455 -12.56 -14.34 26.11
N LEU A 456 -13.01 -15.60 26.25
CA LEU A 456 -14.36 -15.93 26.73
C LEU A 456 -14.62 -15.38 28.14
N ASN A 457 -13.62 -15.37 29.02
CA ASN A 457 -13.73 -14.75 30.33
C ASN A 457 -13.86 -13.21 30.26
N GLN A 458 -13.22 -12.56 29.27
CA GLN A 458 -13.43 -11.12 29.02
C GLN A 458 -14.84 -10.85 28.50
N LEU A 459 -15.38 -11.70 27.60
CA LEU A 459 -16.78 -11.60 27.14
C LEU A 459 -17.77 -11.76 28.28
N ARG A 460 -17.52 -12.71 29.18
CA ARG A 460 -18.30 -12.90 30.42
C ARG A 460 -18.31 -11.61 31.24
N ALA A 461 -17.14 -11.05 31.55
CA ALA A 461 -17.03 -9.81 32.32
C ALA A 461 -17.75 -8.63 31.64
N GLY A 462 -17.62 -8.52 30.31
CA GLY A 462 -18.34 -7.54 29.51
C GLY A 462 -19.86 -7.67 29.60
N ALA A 463 -20.38 -8.89 29.54
CA ALA A 463 -21.81 -9.20 29.67
C ALA A 463 -22.35 -8.91 31.08
N GLU A 464 -21.61 -9.31 32.13
CA GLU A 464 -21.95 -9.03 33.53
C GLU A 464 -22.04 -7.52 33.79
N ALA A 465 -21.09 -6.74 33.27
CA ALA A 465 -21.05 -5.30 33.46
C ALA A 465 -22.24 -4.54 32.85
N VAL A 466 -22.97 -5.15 31.93
CA VAL A 466 -24.15 -4.57 31.28
C VAL A 466 -25.46 -5.27 31.68
N GLY A 467 -25.41 -6.21 32.64
CA GLY A 467 -26.57 -6.90 33.18
C GLY A 467 -27.06 -8.11 32.38
N GLU A 468 -26.30 -8.54 31.37
CA GLU A 468 -26.64 -9.69 30.50
C GLU A 468 -26.20 -11.02 31.13
N ASN A 469 -26.88 -11.40 32.22
CA ASN A 469 -26.53 -12.56 33.04
C ASN A 469 -26.60 -13.90 32.28
N ASP A 470 -27.52 -14.05 31.34
CA ASP A 470 -27.67 -15.29 30.57
C ASP A 470 -26.53 -15.46 29.55
N LEU A 471 -26.08 -14.36 28.94
CA LEU A 471 -24.87 -14.37 28.12
C LEU A 471 -23.62 -14.67 28.96
N ALA A 472 -23.50 -14.08 30.16
CA ALA A 472 -22.39 -14.37 31.06
C ALA A 472 -22.30 -15.87 31.41
N LYS A 473 -23.44 -16.50 31.75
CA LYS A 473 -23.51 -17.96 31.98
C LYS A 473 -23.11 -18.74 30.73
N LYS A 474 -23.58 -18.32 29.55
CA LYS A 474 -23.24 -18.96 28.28
C LYS A 474 -21.73 -18.89 27.96
N PHE A 475 -21.10 -17.74 28.18
CA PHE A 475 -19.64 -17.59 28.03
C PHE A 475 -18.86 -18.43 29.05
N THR A 476 -19.40 -18.59 30.26
CA THR A 476 -18.82 -19.47 31.29
C THR A 476 -18.86 -20.94 30.83
N ALA A 477 -20.02 -21.43 30.39
CA ALA A 477 -20.16 -22.78 29.86
C ALA A 477 -19.28 -23.01 28.61
N ALA A 478 -19.15 -22.02 27.73
CA ALA A 478 -18.26 -22.05 26.57
C ALA A 478 -16.80 -22.25 27.01
N SER A 479 -16.36 -21.45 27.98
CA SER A 479 -15.00 -21.52 28.56
C SER A 479 -14.73 -22.87 29.20
N GLU A 480 -15.66 -23.41 29.98
CA GLU A 480 -15.54 -24.73 30.62
C GLU A 480 -15.49 -25.88 29.62
N SER A 481 -16.29 -25.82 28.55
CA SER A 481 -16.39 -26.90 27.55
C SER A 481 -15.07 -27.23 26.84
N ILE A 482 -14.15 -26.27 26.74
CA ILE A 482 -12.85 -26.46 26.09
C ILE A 482 -11.71 -26.78 27.07
N ARG A 483 -11.91 -26.58 28.38
CA ARG A 483 -10.90 -26.77 29.43
C ARG A 483 -10.75 -28.25 29.82
N ARG A 484 -10.23 -29.05 28.91
CA ARG A 484 -10.00 -30.49 29.13
C ARG A 484 -8.75 -31.00 28.41
N GLY A 485 -8.40 -32.26 28.69
CA GLY A 485 -7.41 -33.04 27.93
C GLY A 485 -6.05 -32.36 27.73
N ILE A 486 -5.37 -32.74 26.65
CA ILE A 486 -4.00 -32.32 26.34
C ILE A 486 -3.84 -30.81 26.17
N ILE A 487 -4.89 -30.11 25.74
CA ILE A 487 -4.86 -28.66 25.53
C ILE A 487 -4.57 -27.93 26.85
N PHE A 488 -5.04 -28.44 27.99
CA PHE A 488 -4.93 -27.80 29.30
C PHE A 488 -4.03 -28.56 30.28
N THR A 489 -3.13 -29.42 29.79
CA THR A 489 -2.09 -30.02 30.62
C THR A 489 -1.08 -28.96 31.08
N ASP A 490 -0.66 -29.05 32.34
CA ASP A 490 0.29 -28.13 32.95
C ASP A 490 1.67 -28.19 32.28
N SER A 491 2.40 -27.10 32.41
CA SER A 491 3.80 -27.03 31.98
C SER A 491 4.66 -27.97 32.81
N LEU A 492 5.71 -28.52 32.20
CA LEU A 492 6.74 -29.29 32.94
C LEU A 492 7.67 -28.39 33.78
N TYR A 493 7.59 -27.06 33.61
CA TYR A 493 8.38 -26.06 34.34
C TYR A 493 7.67 -25.52 35.60
N LEU A 494 6.82 -26.33 36.25
CA LEU A 494 6.16 -25.97 37.51
C LEU A 494 7.17 -25.70 38.63
#